data_AF-A0A6F8TMQ6-F1
#
_entry.id   AF-A0A6F8TMQ6-F1
#
_cell.length_a   1.000
_cell.length_b   1.000
_cell.length_c   1.000
_cell.angle_alpha   90.00
_cell.angle_beta   90.00
_cell.angle_gamma   90.00
#
_symmetry.space_group_name_H-M   'P 1'
#
loop_
_entity.id
_entity.type
_entity.pdbx_description
1 polymer ?
#
loop_
_entity_poly.entity_id
_entity_poly.type
_entity_poly.pdbx_seq_one_letter_code
_entity_poly.pdbx_strand_id
1 'polypeptide(L)'
;MKLNMIVLMLSLVFLLSACNGSDDPEGSPSPEEALKKIGNEERNMTVYGTYKVNDDLVLFVFRGAMNEKDIWIADVHREDGRWTAQGIVQMNGPIEGNGDRQTVIVNEEDGYEAGYITSAASDTEDLKMIDIDGVGDWKIWFK
;
A
#
# COMPACT_ATOMS: atom_id res chain seq x y z
N MET A 1 36.07 45.12 -32.84
CA MET A 1 36.83 44.23 -31.93
C MET A 1 36.12 44.19 -30.58
N LYS A 2 36.12 43.02 -29.93
CA LYS A 2 35.50 42.65 -28.63
C LYS A 2 34.02 42.24 -28.67
N LEU A 3 33.80 41.16 -29.40
CA LEU A 3 32.91 40.04 -29.03
C LEU A 3 33.44 39.39 -27.73
N ASN A 4 32.56 38.71 -26.98
CA ASN A 4 32.83 37.81 -25.84
C ASN A 4 33.12 38.47 -24.48
N MET A 5 32.10 38.70 -23.64
CA MET A 5 32.22 38.40 -22.19
C MET A 5 30.95 38.52 -21.33
N ILE A 6 29.71 38.48 -21.84
CA ILE A 6 28.52 38.56 -20.95
C ILE A 6 27.43 37.57 -21.39
N VAL A 7 27.82 36.32 -21.64
CA VAL A 7 26.88 35.20 -21.88
C VAL A 7 27.16 34.04 -20.90
N LEU A 8 27.95 34.27 -19.85
CA LEU A 8 28.52 33.19 -19.03
C LEU A 8 28.32 33.38 -17.53
N MET A 9 27.28 34.11 -17.12
CA MET A 9 27.05 34.35 -15.69
C MET A 9 25.59 34.57 -15.32
N LEU A 10 24.67 33.72 -15.79
CA LEU A 10 23.37 33.56 -15.12
C LEU A 10 22.67 32.23 -15.44
N SER A 11 23.44 31.18 -15.76
CA SER A 11 22.92 29.81 -15.98
C SER A 11 23.09 28.90 -14.75
N LEU A 12 23.43 29.47 -13.58
CA LEU A 12 23.87 28.72 -12.39
C LEU A 12 22.92 28.84 -11.18
N VAL A 13 21.63 29.12 -11.41
CA VAL A 13 20.61 29.21 -10.33
C VAL A 13 19.49 28.15 -10.47
N PHE A 14 19.52 27.31 -11.52
CA PHE A 14 18.49 26.28 -11.74
C PHE A 14 18.84 24.87 -11.23
N LEU A 15 19.89 24.70 -10.40
CA LEU A 15 20.35 23.37 -9.96
C LEU A 15 20.08 23.05 -8.48
N LEU A 16 19.19 23.77 -7.80
CA LEU A 16 18.79 23.45 -6.41
C LEU A 16 17.32 23.04 -6.28
N SER A 17 16.82 22.32 -7.28
CA SER A 17 15.71 21.39 -7.09
C SER A 17 16.27 19.99 -6.89
N ALA A 18 17.12 19.80 -5.86
CA ALA A 18 17.35 18.49 -5.29
C ALA A 18 16.03 18.09 -4.59
N CYS A 19 15.08 17.58 -5.38
CA CYS A 19 14.02 16.76 -4.83
C CYS A 19 14.74 15.64 -4.08
N ASN A 20 14.51 15.56 -2.76
CA ASN A 20 14.78 14.36 -1.97
C ASN A 20 13.96 13.21 -2.56
N GLY A 21 14.47 12.61 -3.64
CA GLY A 21 14.09 11.28 -4.07
C GLY A 21 14.93 10.33 -3.22
N SER A 22 14.29 9.70 -2.26
CA SER A 22 14.83 8.58 -1.50
C SER A 22 15.57 7.61 -2.41
N ASP A 23 16.78 7.23 -2.01
CA ASP A 23 17.67 6.29 -2.68
C ASP A 23 17.05 4.89 -2.81
N ASP A 24 16.12 4.70 -3.73
CA ASP A 24 15.86 3.37 -4.26
C ASP A 24 16.90 3.08 -5.35
N PRO A 25 17.60 1.93 -5.31
CA PRO A 25 18.52 1.57 -6.39
C PRO A 25 17.73 1.55 -7.71
N GLU A 26 18.22 2.28 -8.71
CA GLU A 26 17.59 2.40 -10.02
C GLU A 26 17.11 1.02 -10.52
N GLY A 27 15.79 0.83 -10.62
CA GLY A 27 15.17 -0.41 -11.08
C GLY A 27 14.66 -1.37 -10.00
N SER A 28 14.68 -1.00 -8.71
CA SER A 28 13.94 -1.77 -7.70
C SER A 28 12.42 -1.62 -7.93
N PRO A 29 11.66 -2.73 -8.02
CA PRO A 29 10.24 -2.65 -8.27
C PRO A 29 9.53 -1.98 -7.08
N SER A 30 8.57 -1.11 -7.35
CA SER A 30 7.77 -0.49 -6.29
C SER A 30 6.97 -1.55 -5.49
N PRO A 31 6.48 -1.24 -4.28
CA PRO A 31 5.62 -2.17 -3.54
C PRO A 31 4.41 -2.65 -4.36
N GLU A 32 3.82 -1.77 -5.17
CA GLU A 32 2.69 -2.08 -6.06
C GLU A 32 3.10 -3.02 -7.21
N GLU A 33 4.31 -2.86 -7.74
CA GLU A 33 4.86 -3.76 -8.76
C GLU A 33 5.20 -5.13 -8.18
N ALA A 34 5.68 -5.18 -6.92
CA ALA A 34 5.87 -6.42 -6.20
C ALA A 34 4.54 -7.15 -5.97
N LEU A 35 3.48 -6.41 -5.59
CA LEU A 35 2.14 -6.96 -5.43
C LEU A 35 1.63 -7.60 -6.73
N LYS A 36 1.79 -6.95 -7.88
CA LYS A 36 1.29 -7.48 -9.17
C LYS A 36 1.85 -8.85 -9.54
N LYS A 37 3.01 -9.24 -8.98
CA LYS A 37 3.64 -10.55 -9.23
C LYS A 37 2.96 -11.72 -8.52
N ILE A 38 2.08 -11.48 -7.55
CA ILE A 38 1.38 -12.56 -6.81
C ILE A 38 0.20 -13.15 -7.59
N GLY A 39 -0.26 -12.46 -8.64
CA GLY A 39 -1.42 -12.82 -9.44
C GLY A 39 -1.06 -13.55 -10.73
N ASN A 40 -2.07 -14.12 -11.37
CA ASN A 40 -1.96 -14.50 -12.77
C ASN A 40 -1.98 -13.22 -13.64
N GLU A 41 -0.98 -13.03 -14.51
CA GLU A 41 -0.83 -11.87 -15.40
C GLU A 41 -2.07 -11.61 -16.26
N GLU A 42 -2.90 -12.63 -16.52
CA GLU A 42 -4.13 -12.51 -17.29
C GLU A 42 -5.31 -11.92 -16.50
N ARG A 43 -5.19 -11.77 -15.18
CA ARG A 43 -6.28 -11.31 -14.31
C ARG A 43 -6.10 -9.86 -13.87
N ASN A 44 -7.18 -9.10 -13.98
CA ASN A 44 -7.21 -7.72 -13.48
C ASN A 44 -7.26 -7.71 -11.96
N MET A 45 -6.22 -7.15 -11.34
CA MET A 45 -6.16 -6.87 -9.91
C MET A 45 -6.71 -5.47 -9.64
N THR A 46 -7.64 -5.35 -8.69
CA THR A 46 -8.13 -4.07 -8.19
C THR A 46 -7.58 -3.87 -6.78
N VAL A 47 -6.85 -2.78 -6.56
CA VAL A 47 -6.37 -2.36 -5.24
C VAL A 47 -7.34 -1.33 -4.69
N TYR A 48 -7.89 -1.59 -3.52
CA TYR A 48 -8.84 -0.69 -2.83
C TYR A 48 -8.11 0.34 -1.98
N GLY A 49 -6.96 -0.03 -1.43
CA GLY A 49 -6.12 0.90 -0.70
C GLY A 49 -4.91 0.23 -0.07
N THR A 50 -4.11 1.06 0.58
CA THR A 50 -2.86 0.66 1.22
C THR A 50 -2.75 1.21 2.64
N TYR A 51 -1.96 0.52 3.45
CA TYR A 51 -1.54 0.99 4.77
C TYR A 51 -0.03 0.80 4.89
N LYS A 52 0.70 1.92 5.03
CA LYS A 52 2.14 1.89 5.29
C LYS A 52 2.35 1.69 6.78
N VAL A 53 2.83 0.51 7.17
CA VAL A 53 3.14 0.19 8.57
C VAL A 53 4.44 0.88 8.98
N ASN A 54 5.47 0.75 8.16
CA ASN A 54 6.78 1.37 8.33
C ASN A 54 7.48 1.57 6.98
N ASP A 55 8.77 1.92 6.96
CA ASP A 55 9.52 2.17 5.72
C ASP A 55 9.82 0.89 4.91
N ASP A 56 9.72 -0.27 5.54
CA ASP A 56 10.04 -1.58 4.97
C ASP A 56 8.81 -2.47 4.82
N LEU A 57 7.60 -2.01 5.18
CA LEU A 57 6.37 -2.79 5.12
C LEU A 57 5.16 -1.95 4.70
N VAL A 58 4.49 -2.40 3.64
CA VAL A 58 3.21 -1.87 3.17
C VAL A 58 2.19 -3.00 3.04
N LEU A 59 0.99 -2.77 3.57
CA LEU A 59 -0.15 -3.66 3.42
C LEU A 59 -1.04 -3.18 2.28
N PHE A 60 -1.52 -4.12 1.48
CA PHE A 60 -2.40 -3.87 0.33
C PHE A 60 -3.72 -4.59 0.49
N VAL A 61 -4.84 -3.87 0.37
CA VAL A 61 -6.19 -4.47 0.26
C VAL A 61 -6.54 -4.57 -1.23
N PHE A 62 -6.78 -5.79 -1.71
CA PHE A 62 -7.02 -6.01 -3.14
C PHE A 62 -7.97 -7.17 -3.43
N ARG A 63 -8.39 -7.28 -4.70
CA ARG A 63 -9.22 -8.35 -5.28
C ARG A 63 -8.78 -8.68 -6.69
N GLY A 64 -9.12 -9.87 -7.19
CA GLY A 64 -8.96 -10.25 -8.60
C GLY A 64 -7.73 -11.10 -8.91
N ALA A 65 -6.66 -11.00 -8.12
CA ALA A 65 -5.42 -11.73 -8.40
C ALA A 65 -5.58 -13.25 -8.21
N MET A 66 -6.12 -13.67 -7.06
CA MET A 66 -6.34 -15.09 -6.71
C MET A 66 -7.70 -15.58 -7.22
N ASN A 67 -8.72 -14.74 -7.09
CA ASN A 67 -10.04 -14.91 -7.70
C ASN A 67 -10.78 -13.57 -7.74
N GLU A 68 -11.87 -13.53 -8.49
CA GLU A 68 -12.67 -12.33 -8.73
C GLU A 68 -13.64 -12.00 -7.61
N LYS A 69 -13.71 -12.73 -6.49
CA LYS A 69 -14.75 -12.57 -5.46
C LYS A 69 -14.19 -12.09 -4.14
N ASP A 70 -13.10 -12.69 -3.71
CA ASP A 70 -12.58 -12.56 -2.37
C ASP A 70 -11.68 -11.33 -2.26
N ILE A 71 -11.74 -10.71 -1.08
CA ILE A 71 -10.84 -9.63 -0.70
C ILE A 71 -9.63 -10.25 -0.03
N TRP A 72 -8.47 -9.63 -0.24
CA TRP A 72 -7.19 -10.11 0.28
C TRP A 72 -6.42 -8.95 0.89
N ILE A 73 -5.65 -9.25 1.93
CA ILE A 73 -4.59 -8.39 2.43
C ILE A 73 -3.26 -9.04 2.07
N ALA A 74 -2.39 -8.33 1.36
CA ALA A 74 -1.00 -8.75 1.16
C ALA A 74 -0.08 -7.88 2.01
N ASP A 75 0.88 -8.52 2.67
CA ASP A 75 2.06 -7.85 3.17
C ASP A 75 3.12 -7.75 2.05
N VAL A 76 3.74 -6.59 1.93
CA VAL A 76 4.79 -6.33 0.95
C VAL A 76 5.96 -5.73 1.69
N HIS A 77 7.02 -6.52 1.82
CA HIS A 77 8.21 -6.20 2.59
C HIS A 77 9.34 -5.72 1.67
N ARG A 78 10.17 -4.81 2.17
CA ARG A 78 11.44 -4.45 1.57
C ARG A 78 12.57 -5.24 2.20
N GLU A 79 13.17 -6.12 1.42
CA GLU A 79 14.33 -6.93 1.82
C GLU A 79 15.47 -6.69 0.84
N ASP A 80 16.68 -6.42 1.36
CA ASP A 80 17.86 -6.13 0.54
C ASP A 80 17.60 -5.06 -0.54
N GLY A 81 16.82 -4.03 -0.19
CA GLY A 81 16.45 -2.93 -1.08
C GLY A 81 15.42 -3.29 -2.16
N ARG A 82 14.78 -4.47 -2.07
CA ARG A 82 13.79 -4.95 -3.04
C ARG A 82 12.46 -5.27 -2.37
N TRP A 83 11.37 -4.81 -2.99
CA TRP A 83 10.02 -5.11 -2.52
C TRP A 83 9.57 -6.50 -2.97
N THR A 84 9.04 -7.28 -2.02
CA THR A 84 8.54 -8.64 -2.23
C THR A 84 7.27 -8.84 -1.41
N ALA A 85 6.24 -9.40 -2.01
CA ALA A 85 5.05 -9.84 -1.28
C ALA A 85 5.34 -11.17 -0.57
N GLN A 86 5.13 -11.25 0.75
CA GLN A 86 5.56 -12.42 1.53
C GLN A 86 4.39 -13.28 2.03
N GLY A 87 3.24 -12.65 2.24
CA GLY A 87 2.09 -13.19 2.92
C GLY A 87 0.82 -12.57 2.37
N ILE A 88 -0.19 -13.42 2.21
CA ILE A 88 -1.48 -13.05 1.65
C ILE A 88 -2.54 -13.72 2.50
N VAL A 89 -3.43 -12.93 3.08
CA VAL A 89 -4.51 -13.40 3.93
C VAL A 89 -5.84 -13.11 3.24
N GLN A 90 -6.68 -14.15 3.15
CA GLN A 90 -8.03 -14.01 2.63
C GLN A 90 -8.93 -13.31 3.66
N MET A 91 -9.59 -12.27 3.22
CA MET A 91 -10.55 -11.50 4.01
C MET A 91 -11.99 -11.86 3.58
N ASN A 92 -12.59 -12.84 4.26
CA ASN A 92 -13.94 -13.38 3.97
C ASN A 92 -15.12 -12.48 4.39
N GLY A 93 -14.85 -11.25 4.83
CA GLY A 93 -15.85 -10.35 5.40
C GLY A 93 -16.19 -10.67 6.86
N PRO A 94 -16.98 -9.80 7.52
CA PRO A 94 -17.37 -9.98 8.92
C PRO A 94 -18.28 -11.20 9.10
N ILE A 95 -18.04 -11.97 10.15
CA ILE A 95 -18.90 -13.11 10.52
C ILE A 95 -20.13 -12.59 11.29
N GLU A 96 -21.33 -12.97 10.85
CA GLU A 96 -22.57 -12.59 11.55
C GLU A 96 -22.55 -13.02 13.02
N GLY A 97 -22.96 -12.11 13.91
CA GLY A 97 -23.03 -12.37 15.36
C GLY A 97 -21.74 -12.11 16.14
N ASN A 98 -20.61 -11.82 15.48
CA ASN A 98 -19.34 -11.50 16.14
C ASN A 98 -19.16 -10.00 16.46
N GLY A 99 -20.24 -9.22 16.40
CA GLY A 99 -20.25 -7.78 16.66
C GLY A 99 -19.72 -6.94 15.50
N ASP A 100 -19.70 -5.63 15.75
CA ASP A 100 -19.43 -4.60 14.74
C ASP A 100 -17.95 -4.47 14.36
N ARG A 101 -17.03 -4.99 15.19
CA ARG A 101 -15.59 -4.98 14.93
C ARG A 101 -15.00 -6.35 15.21
N GLN A 102 -14.20 -6.84 14.27
CA GLN A 102 -13.57 -8.16 14.34
C GLN A 102 -12.11 -8.05 13.93
N THR A 103 -11.19 -8.55 14.76
CA THR A 103 -9.77 -8.67 14.42
C THR A 103 -9.51 -10.00 13.72
N VAL A 104 -8.78 -9.98 12.61
CA VAL A 104 -8.45 -11.17 11.81
C VAL A 104 -6.95 -11.44 11.84
N ILE A 105 -6.15 -10.38 11.76
CA ILE A 105 -4.69 -10.45 11.71
C ILE A 105 -4.14 -9.70 12.91
N VAL A 106 -3.23 -10.35 13.63
CA VAL A 106 -2.40 -9.74 14.67
C VAL A 106 -0.97 -10.15 14.34
N ASN A 107 -0.15 -9.19 13.92
CA ASN A 107 1.28 -9.41 13.70
C ASN A 107 2.05 -8.58 14.72
N GLU A 108 2.45 -9.24 15.82
CA GLU A 108 3.19 -8.60 16.91
C GLU A 108 4.64 -8.25 16.53
N GLU A 109 5.21 -8.95 15.55
CA GLU A 109 6.59 -8.73 15.10
C GLU A 109 6.71 -7.42 14.32
N ASP A 110 5.81 -7.21 13.36
CA ASP A 110 5.75 -6.00 12.55
C ASP A 110 4.91 -4.88 13.19
N GLY A 111 4.18 -5.20 14.26
CA GLY A 111 3.44 -4.24 15.08
C GLY A 111 2.15 -3.73 14.44
N TYR A 112 1.42 -4.58 13.71
CA TYR A 112 0.14 -4.21 13.11
C TYR A 112 -1.01 -5.18 13.43
N GLU A 113 -2.23 -4.63 13.41
CA GLU A 113 -3.46 -5.42 13.47
C GLU A 113 -4.36 -5.05 12.29
N ALA A 114 -5.13 -6.02 11.80
CA ALA A 114 -6.12 -5.78 10.76
C ALA A 114 -7.39 -6.60 10.97
N GLY A 115 -8.51 -6.08 10.47
CA GLY A 115 -9.78 -6.76 10.57
C GLY A 115 -10.92 -6.04 9.87
N TYR A 116 -12.15 -6.42 10.21
CA TYR A 116 -13.37 -5.82 9.67
C TYR A 116 -14.02 -4.90 10.69
N ILE A 117 -14.67 -3.88 10.17
CA ILE A 117 -15.60 -3.05 10.92
C ILE A 117 -16.86 -2.82 10.08
N THR A 118 -18.04 -2.97 10.68
CA THR A 118 -19.31 -2.64 10.01
C THR A 118 -19.39 -1.13 9.80
N SER A 119 -19.96 -0.68 8.68
CA SER A 119 -20.06 0.77 8.41
C SER A 119 -20.94 1.52 9.42
N ALA A 120 -21.80 0.80 10.15
CA ALA A 120 -22.62 1.35 11.23
C ALA A 120 -21.82 1.64 12.50
N ALA A 121 -20.65 1.04 12.67
CA ALA A 121 -19.78 1.33 13.80
C ALA A 121 -19.17 2.74 13.65
N SER A 122 -19.02 3.45 14.77
CA SER A 122 -18.42 4.78 14.75
C SER A 122 -16.97 4.71 14.29
N ASP A 123 -16.57 5.67 13.44
CA ASP A 123 -15.17 5.87 13.08
C ASP A 123 -14.33 6.02 14.36
N THR A 124 -13.24 5.27 14.41
CA THR A 124 -12.29 5.33 15.53
C THR A 124 -11.11 6.15 15.06
N GLU A 125 -10.79 7.24 15.77
CA GLU A 125 -9.82 8.25 15.32
C GLU A 125 -8.40 7.68 15.09
N ASP A 126 -8.10 6.53 15.67
CA ASP A 126 -6.77 5.89 15.62
C ASP A 126 -6.65 4.76 14.59
N LEU A 127 -7.72 4.45 13.82
CA LEU A 127 -7.68 3.37 12.83
C LEU A 127 -7.67 3.89 11.41
N LYS A 128 -6.83 3.27 10.57
CA LYS A 128 -6.90 3.47 9.12
C LYS A 128 -8.02 2.60 8.56
N MET A 129 -9.06 3.24 8.03
CA MET A 129 -10.17 2.55 7.35
C MET A 129 -9.96 2.51 5.84
N ILE A 130 -10.29 1.38 5.22
CA ILE A 130 -10.32 1.18 3.77
C ILE A 130 -11.70 0.65 3.39
N ASP A 131 -12.45 1.49 2.67
CA ASP A 131 -13.73 1.11 2.06
C ASP A 131 -13.49 0.18 0.87
N ILE A 132 -14.37 -0.83 0.73
CA ILE A 132 -14.30 -1.78 -0.37
C ILE A 132 -15.55 -1.61 -1.23
N ASP A 133 -15.39 -0.84 -2.30
CA ASP A 133 -16.48 -0.56 -3.22
C ASP A 133 -17.11 -1.83 -3.78
N GLY A 134 -18.43 -1.92 -3.66
CA GLY A 134 -19.22 -3.03 -4.18
C GLY A 134 -19.16 -4.31 -3.35
N VAL A 135 -18.61 -4.28 -2.12
CA VAL A 135 -18.55 -5.46 -1.23
C VAL A 135 -19.14 -5.14 0.14
N GLY A 136 -20.46 -5.30 0.25
CA GLY A 136 -21.19 -5.21 1.52
C GLY A 136 -21.13 -3.85 2.20
N ASP A 137 -21.61 -3.80 3.44
CA ASP A 137 -21.60 -2.59 4.28
C ASP A 137 -20.57 -2.72 5.42
N TRP A 138 -19.30 -2.89 5.03
CA TRP A 138 -18.18 -3.05 5.95
C TRP A 138 -16.88 -2.54 5.33
N LYS A 139 -15.90 -2.27 6.20
CA LYS A 139 -14.58 -1.74 5.85
C LYS A 139 -13.48 -2.62 6.43
N ILE A 140 -12.29 -2.52 5.86
CA ILE A 140 -11.08 -3.04 6.51
C ILE A 140 -10.51 -1.94 7.40
N TRP A 141 -10.19 -2.28 8.65
CA TRP A 141 -9.45 -1.40 9.53
C TRP A 141 -8.03 -1.91 9.72
N PHE A 142 -7.09 -0.99 9.87
CA PHE A 142 -5.71 -1.24 10.27
C PHE A 142 -5.37 -0.41 11.51
N LYS A 143 -4.51 -0.98 12.35
CA LYS A 143 -3.84 -0.31 13.47
C LYS A 143 -2.35 -0.58 13.34
#